data_AF-A0AAD6A9C6-F1
#
_entry.id   AF-A0AAD6A9C6-F1
#
_cell.length_a   1.000
_cell.length_b   1.000
_cell.length_c   1.000
_cell.angle_alpha   90.00
_cell.angle_beta   90.00
_cell.angle_gamma   90.00
#
_symmetry.space_group_name_H-M   'P 1'
#
loop_
_entity.id
_entity.type
_entity.pdbx_description
1 polymer ?
#
loop_
_entity_poly.entity_id
_entity_poly.type
_entity_poly.pdbx_seq_one_letter_code
_entity_poly.pdbx_strand_id
1 'polypeptide(L)'
;MTVLFSLVFCKALNCCEGDVLLLLDSSGSVANREFSRFLHFATILLCPFSLGRGHVRVGLLQVGTNPNLEFGLDVHNNQESLQKALQSVSQLQGDTNTKAALRVAQGLLTETDENMPKVLLWLTDGVEPGDVGGVMAELKVQGVSVLAVSTVHGNYQVLQRAVTPPLESHLYSVDIDDIDIITEDLREAIIKIIRAERLRVVDLTSHSAVLQWRPVLKVDSGYYEISYNSLGKAGPETKRTLSGNSSWVELTNLQPDTTYTAALHPESNQRLFNTLSVNFTTHVLGPTVVSVSDSGSRQIRVSWGPLQPAEVQRYTVEYGAFPSGEVLTVTLPSQQNSTLLTGLQPGTQYLVTVSALHRNGKERAMSVRACTQEAALPALSDLHLIPVEHQEVQVVWQANQEGLKGYWLSWERQNPHTYTSKPSISSLYLPASSRSTRLKHLAPSSRVCVSPVYSSGRGEGLCCTAERHTDWLS
;
A
#
# COMPACT_ATOMS: atom_id res chain seq x y z
N MET A 1 47.76 44.54 3.08
CA MET A 1 47.98 43.76 1.85
C MET A 1 46.61 43.43 1.30
N THR A 2 46.18 44.14 0.27
CA THR A 2 44.82 44.05 -0.29
C THR A 2 44.71 42.74 -1.05
N VAL A 3 43.98 41.76 -0.50
CA VAL A 3 43.69 40.49 -1.19
C VAL A 3 42.68 40.79 -2.29
N LEU A 4 43.07 40.59 -3.55
CA LEU A 4 42.14 40.60 -4.67
C LEU A 4 41.17 39.42 -4.48
N PHE A 5 39.91 39.72 -4.19
CA PHE A 5 38.84 38.73 -4.18
C PHE A 5 38.39 38.44 -5.61
N SER A 6 38.45 37.17 -5.99
CA SER A 6 37.90 36.66 -7.23
C SER A 6 36.39 36.90 -7.25
N LEU A 7 35.87 37.55 -8.30
CA LEU A 7 34.45 37.64 -8.59
C LEU A 7 33.92 36.21 -8.80
N VAL A 8 33.12 35.71 -7.86
CA VAL A 8 32.40 34.44 -8.03
C VAL A 8 31.36 34.65 -9.13
N PHE A 9 31.57 34.04 -10.29
CA PHE A 9 30.62 34.07 -11.39
C PHE A 9 29.48 33.08 -11.11
N CYS A 10 28.32 33.61 -10.73
CA CYS A 10 27.11 32.83 -10.45
C CYS A 10 26.28 32.59 -11.71
N LYS A 11 26.17 31.34 -12.14
CA LYS A 11 25.16 30.95 -13.14
C LYS A 11 23.82 30.72 -12.43
N ALA A 12 22.80 31.49 -12.77
CA ALA A 12 21.51 31.46 -12.09
C ALA A 12 20.69 30.18 -12.36
N LEU A 13 20.03 29.68 -11.30
CA LEU A 13 19.10 28.57 -11.24
C LEU A 13 17.70 29.12 -10.94
N ASN A 14 16.83 29.12 -11.96
CA ASN A 14 15.43 29.57 -11.85
C ASN A 14 14.44 28.43 -11.48
N CYS A 15 14.90 27.33 -10.89
CA CYS A 15 14.08 26.12 -10.68
C CYS A 15 13.46 26.01 -9.31
N CYS A 16 13.89 26.86 -8.41
CA CYS A 16 13.76 26.63 -6.99
C CYS A 16 12.93 27.75 -6.37
N GLU A 17 11.98 27.34 -5.54
CA GLU A 17 11.15 28.23 -4.74
C GLU A 17 11.03 27.58 -3.35
N GLY A 18 11.49 28.30 -2.34
CA GLY A 18 11.61 27.75 -0.99
C GLY A 18 12.39 28.67 -0.07
N ASP A 19 12.32 28.40 1.23
CA ASP A 19 13.04 29.12 2.26
C ASP A 19 14.28 28.34 2.66
N VAL A 20 15.44 28.98 2.64
CA VAL A 20 16.71 28.42 3.12
C VAL A 20 17.20 29.29 4.28
N LEU A 21 17.10 28.76 5.49
CA LEU A 21 17.65 29.40 6.68
C LEU A 21 19.02 28.77 7.00
N LEU A 22 20.07 29.58 6.95
CA LEU A 22 21.40 29.20 7.42
C LEU A 22 21.43 29.35 8.94
N LEU A 23 21.70 28.26 9.65
CA LEU A 23 22.03 28.26 11.06
C LEU A 23 23.55 28.08 11.19
N LEU A 24 24.26 29.19 11.40
CA LEU A 24 25.72 29.22 11.41
C LEU A 24 26.23 29.20 12.85
N ASP A 25 27.08 28.24 13.17
CA ASP A 25 27.75 28.20 14.47
C ASP A 25 28.87 29.24 14.54
N SER A 26 28.71 30.16 15.49
CA SER A 26 29.61 31.29 15.69
C SER A 26 30.14 31.34 17.13
N SER A 27 29.97 30.24 17.86
CA SER A 27 30.44 30.08 19.24
C SER A 27 31.97 30.08 19.33
N GLY A 28 32.47 30.12 20.57
CA GLY A 28 33.91 30.17 20.87
C GLY A 28 34.65 28.85 20.65
N SER A 29 33.96 27.73 20.44
CA SER A 29 34.61 26.46 20.05
C SER A 29 35.01 26.44 18.58
N VAL A 30 34.30 27.21 17.74
CA VAL A 30 34.58 27.33 16.30
C VAL A 30 35.77 28.25 16.09
N ALA A 31 36.84 27.75 15.48
CA ALA A 31 38.00 28.58 15.17
C ALA A 31 37.64 29.64 14.10
N ASN A 32 38.26 30.82 14.17
CA ASN A 32 38.05 31.91 13.19
C ASN A 32 38.22 31.45 11.73
N ARG A 33 39.15 30.50 11.49
CA ARG A 33 39.37 29.89 10.17
C ARG A 33 38.16 29.05 9.74
N GLU A 34 37.60 28.25 10.64
CA GLU A 34 36.43 27.42 10.35
C GLU A 34 35.19 28.27 10.07
N PHE A 35 34.97 29.29 10.89
CA PHE A 35 33.91 30.26 10.68
C PHE A 35 34.00 30.96 9.30
N SER A 36 35.21 31.44 8.96
CA SER A 36 35.45 32.08 7.65
C SER A 36 35.21 31.11 6.48
N ARG A 37 35.58 29.83 6.66
CA ARG A 37 35.34 28.79 5.67
C ARG A 37 33.85 28.47 5.52
N PHE A 38 33.07 28.41 6.60
CA PHE A 38 31.62 28.22 6.51
C PHE A 38 30.92 29.35 5.75
N LEU A 39 31.28 30.61 5.99
CA LEU A 39 30.73 31.75 5.25
C LEU A 39 31.11 31.71 3.76
N HIS A 40 32.35 31.35 3.46
CA HIS A 40 32.80 31.18 2.08
C HIS A 40 32.08 30.02 1.37
N PHE A 41 31.91 28.90 2.06
CA PHE A 41 31.14 27.77 1.57
C PHE A 41 29.68 28.16 1.29
N ALA A 42 29.01 28.84 2.22
CA ALA A 42 27.63 29.31 2.03
C ALA A 42 27.50 30.27 0.84
N THR A 43 28.49 31.14 0.64
CA THR A 43 28.60 32.05 -0.52
C THR A 43 28.55 31.27 -1.84
N ILE A 44 29.37 30.22 -1.99
CA ILE A 44 29.43 29.37 -3.20
C ILE A 44 28.19 28.49 -3.34
N LEU A 45 27.71 27.92 -2.23
CA LEU A 45 26.52 27.09 -2.19
C LEU A 45 25.27 27.85 -2.65
N LEU A 46 25.12 29.12 -2.26
CA LEU A 46 23.91 29.89 -2.55
C LEU A 46 23.96 30.70 -3.85
N CYS A 47 25.17 30.96 -4.35
CA CYS A 47 25.45 31.80 -5.52
C CYS A 47 24.58 31.47 -6.76
N PRO A 48 24.37 30.19 -7.12
CA PRO A 48 23.51 29.83 -8.23
C PRO A 48 22.01 30.05 -8.03
N PHE A 49 21.46 30.22 -6.83
CA PHE A 49 20.00 30.36 -6.69
C PHE A 49 19.49 31.73 -7.13
N SER A 50 18.38 31.77 -7.85
CA SER A 50 17.64 33.04 -7.99
C SER A 50 16.94 33.38 -6.68
N LEU A 51 16.91 34.66 -6.32
CA LEU A 51 16.48 35.12 -5.00
C LEU A 51 15.21 35.96 -5.06
N GLY A 52 14.46 35.95 -3.96
CA GLY A 52 13.27 36.79 -3.74
C GLY A 52 11.94 36.02 -3.77
N ARG A 53 10.83 36.76 -3.72
CA ARG A 53 9.49 36.16 -3.70
C ARG A 53 9.20 35.42 -5.01
N GLY A 54 8.67 34.19 -4.89
CA GLY A 54 8.52 33.29 -6.03
C GLY A 54 9.81 32.54 -6.41
N HIS A 55 10.90 32.73 -5.69
CA HIS A 55 12.21 32.11 -5.87
C HIS A 55 12.71 31.60 -4.51
N VAL A 56 14.02 31.39 -4.35
CA VAL A 56 14.62 31.04 -3.06
C VAL A 56 14.72 32.29 -2.18
N ARG A 57 14.33 32.16 -0.92
CA ARG A 57 14.51 33.17 0.11
C ARG A 57 15.55 32.70 1.10
N VAL A 58 16.47 33.58 1.50
CA VAL A 58 17.61 33.20 2.33
C VAL A 58 17.68 34.06 3.57
N GLY A 59 17.82 33.42 4.73
CA GLY A 59 18.09 34.06 6.01
C GLY A 59 19.36 33.49 6.62
N LEU A 60 20.00 34.24 7.51
CA LEU A 60 21.16 33.79 8.27
C LEU A 60 21.00 34.11 9.76
N LEU A 61 21.06 33.08 10.57
CA LEU A 61 20.98 33.12 12.02
C LEU A 61 22.27 32.53 12.62
N GLN A 62 22.96 33.32 13.43
CA GLN A 62 24.17 32.91 14.13
C GLN A 62 23.84 32.27 15.49
N VAL A 63 24.51 31.16 15.81
CA VAL A 63 24.55 30.53 17.13
C VAL A 63 25.67 31.17 17.94
N GLY A 64 25.36 31.63 19.15
CA GLY A 64 26.29 32.16 20.13
C GLY A 64 25.61 32.24 21.49
N THR A 65 26.19 32.96 22.45
CA THR A 65 25.61 33.06 23.81
C THR A 65 24.17 33.56 23.76
N ASN A 66 23.94 34.58 22.92
CA ASN A 66 22.63 35.02 22.48
C ASN A 66 22.56 34.83 20.95
N PRO A 67 21.54 34.12 20.43
CA PRO A 67 21.37 33.98 18.98
C PRO A 67 21.22 35.34 18.30
N ASN A 68 21.88 35.53 17.15
CA ASN A 68 21.81 36.79 16.40
C ASN A 68 21.30 36.56 14.96
N LEU A 69 20.17 37.17 14.62
CA LEU A 69 19.64 37.16 13.25
C LEU A 69 20.36 38.24 12.44
N GLU A 70 21.29 37.85 11.58
CA GLU A 70 22.01 38.81 10.71
C GLU A 70 21.07 39.42 9.67
N PHE A 71 20.23 38.58 9.05
CA PHE A 71 19.18 39.02 8.15
C PHE A 71 18.08 37.96 8.01
N GLY A 72 16.84 38.42 7.84
CA GLY A 72 15.67 37.57 7.60
C GLY A 72 15.50 37.15 6.15
N LEU A 73 14.59 36.19 5.91
CA LEU A 73 14.34 35.54 4.62
C LEU A 73 14.00 36.50 3.46
N ASP A 74 13.30 37.60 3.75
CA ASP A 74 12.80 38.55 2.76
C ASP A 74 13.76 39.75 2.50
N VAL A 75 14.93 39.80 3.14
CA VAL A 75 15.83 40.97 3.08
C VAL A 75 16.57 41.07 1.74
N HIS A 76 17.06 39.95 1.20
CA HIS A 76 17.89 39.93 -0.01
C HIS A 76 17.17 39.28 -1.19
N ASN A 77 16.99 40.04 -2.28
CA ASN A 77 16.28 39.59 -3.49
C ASN A 77 17.19 39.45 -4.73
N ASN A 78 18.50 39.65 -4.56
CA ASN A 78 19.49 39.52 -5.64
C ASN A 78 20.84 39.08 -5.08
N GLN A 79 21.63 38.41 -5.92
CA GLN A 79 22.91 37.83 -5.53
C GLN A 79 23.90 38.89 -5.03
N GLU A 80 24.01 40.05 -5.67
CA GLU A 80 24.94 41.10 -5.22
C GLU A 80 24.69 41.50 -3.75
N SER A 81 23.43 41.72 -3.37
CA SER A 81 23.06 42.08 -2.00
C SER A 81 23.32 40.95 -0.99
N LEU A 82 22.99 39.70 -1.34
CA LEU A 82 23.20 38.54 -0.47
C LEU A 82 24.70 38.29 -0.24
N GLN A 83 25.48 38.32 -1.32
CA GLN A 83 26.93 38.05 -1.26
C GLN A 83 27.66 39.11 -0.42
N LYS A 84 27.29 40.40 -0.56
CA LYS A 84 27.82 41.46 0.31
C LYS A 84 27.45 41.25 1.78
N ALA A 85 26.19 40.85 2.05
CA ALA A 85 25.75 40.59 3.41
C ALA A 85 26.52 39.43 4.05
N LEU A 86 26.61 38.28 3.37
CA LEU A 86 27.38 37.11 3.83
C LEU A 86 28.85 37.44 4.12
N GLN A 87 29.49 38.27 3.27
CA GLN A 87 30.89 38.69 3.46
C GLN A 87 31.10 39.67 4.62
N SER A 88 30.04 40.34 5.08
CA SER A 88 30.11 41.30 6.18
C SER A 88 29.87 40.70 7.57
N VAL A 89 29.43 39.43 7.63
CA VAL A 89 29.11 38.75 8.87
C VAL A 89 30.38 38.52 9.70
N SER A 90 30.30 38.85 11.00
CA SER A 90 31.39 38.66 11.95
C SER A 90 31.03 37.63 13.01
N GLN A 91 32.02 36.84 13.44
CA GLN A 91 31.81 35.78 14.44
C GLN A 91 31.49 36.39 15.80
N LEU A 92 30.46 35.86 16.47
CA LEU A 92 30.00 36.34 17.77
C LEU A 92 30.95 35.96 18.92
N GLN A 93 31.53 34.75 18.87
CA GLN A 93 32.25 34.11 19.98
C GLN A 93 31.33 33.81 21.19
N GLY A 94 31.90 33.22 22.24
CA GLY A 94 31.19 32.91 23.50
C GLY A 94 30.51 31.55 23.54
N ASP A 95 29.62 31.35 24.52
CA ASP A 95 28.94 30.06 24.77
C ASP A 95 28.06 29.60 23.60
N THR A 96 27.92 28.28 23.43
CA THR A 96 27.11 27.66 22.37
C THR A 96 25.65 27.47 22.83
N ASN A 97 24.72 28.30 22.34
CA ASN A 97 23.29 28.18 22.69
C ASN A 97 22.42 27.79 21.47
N THR A 98 22.67 26.60 20.93
CA THR A 98 21.98 26.08 19.72
C THR A 98 20.47 25.93 19.95
N LYS A 99 20.03 25.49 21.14
CA LYS A 99 18.60 25.32 21.44
C LYS A 99 17.83 26.64 21.35
N ALA A 100 18.39 27.73 21.86
CA ALA A 100 17.77 29.06 21.73
C ALA A 100 17.73 29.52 20.28
N ALA A 101 18.82 29.32 19.52
CA ALA A 101 18.86 29.68 18.11
C ALA A 101 17.82 28.88 17.29
N LEU A 102 17.64 27.59 17.57
CA LEU A 102 16.62 26.77 16.91
C LEU A 102 15.19 27.24 17.21
N ARG A 103 14.92 27.79 18.39
CA ARG A 103 13.62 28.40 18.72
C ARG A 103 13.36 29.67 17.90
N VAL A 104 14.39 30.49 17.68
CA VAL A 104 14.30 31.65 16.78
C VAL A 104 14.07 31.18 15.34
N ALA A 105 14.83 30.18 14.88
CA ALA A 105 14.67 29.58 13.55
C ALA A 105 13.24 29.04 13.33
N GLN A 106 12.66 28.37 14.33
CA GLN A 106 11.29 27.89 14.28
C GLN A 106 10.28 29.02 14.10
N GLY A 107 10.42 30.14 14.81
CA GLY A 107 9.58 31.32 14.59
C GLY A 107 9.67 31.84 13.16
N LEU A 108 10.89 32.03 12.65
CA LEU A 108 11.13 32.53 11.29
C LEU A 108 10.55 31.62 10.20
N LEU A 109 10.59 30.30 10.40
CA LEU A 109 10.10 29.33 9.42
C LEU A 109 8.60 29.02 9.58
N THR A 110 8.00 29.32 10.73
CA THR A 110 6.55 29.13 10.94
C THR A 110 5.72 30.32 10.46
N GLU A 111 6.29 31.52 10.42
CA GLU A 111 5.63 32.72 9.88
C GLU A 111 5.50 32.72 8.34
N THR A 112 6.09 31.73 7.66
CA THR A 112 6.03 31.59 6.21
C THR A 112 4.94 30.62 5.74
N ASP A 113 4.48 30.75 4.49
CA ASP A 113 3.42 29.93 3.89
C ASP A 113 3.63 28.43 4.21
N GLU A 114 2.58 27.79 4.74
CA GLU A 114 2.59 26.35 5.09
C GLU A 114 2.94 25.47 3.88
N ASN A 115 2.69 25.97 2.67
CA ASN A 115 2.96 25.32 1.41
C ASN A 115 4.29 25.74 0.78
N MET A 116 5.21 26.37 1.51
CA MET A 116 6.54 26.67 1.02
C MET A 116 7.52 25.59 1.50
N PRO A 117 8.32 24.97 0.61
CA PRO A 117 9.41 24.10 1.05
C PRO A 117 10.40 24.89 1.92
N LYS A 118 10.76 24.33 3.08
CA LYS A 118 11.62 24.99 4.06
C LYS A 118 12.84 24.12 4.35
N VAL A 119 14.02 24.71 4.25
CA VAL A 119 15.31 24.09 4.54
C VAL A 119 15.99 24.85 5.66
N LEU A 120 16.39 24.12 6.70
CA LEU A 120 17.32 24.61 7.72
C LEU A 120 18.68 23.94 7.45
N LEU A 121 19.68 24.72 7.06
CA LEU A 121 21.05 24.25 6.87
C LEU A 121 21.89 24.65 8.08
N TRP A 122 22.30 23.66 8.87
CA TRP A 122 23.13 23.85 10.05
C TRP A 122 24.60 23.64 9.75
N LEU A 123 25.41 24.69 9.88
CA LEU A 123 26.87 24.67 9.72
C LEU A 123 27.51 24.80 11.11
N THR A 124 28.27 23.79 11.56
CA THR A 124 28.80 23.75 12.94
C THR A 124 30.11 22.97 13.03
N ASP A 125 30.92 23.20 14.06
CA ASP A 125 32.01 22.28 14.43
C ASP A 125 31.46 21.00 15.12
N GLY A 126 30.19 21.03 15.52
CA GLY A 126 29.44 19.96 16.18
C GLY A 126 29.83 19.74 17.64
N VAL A 127 30.56 20.66 18.25
CA VAL A 127 30.99 20.57 19.66
C VAL A 127 29.84 21.00 20.57
N GLU A 128 29.46 20.12 21.50
CA GLU A 128 28.46 20.37 22.54
C GLU A 128 27.19 21.13 22.09
N PRO A 129 26.47 20.68 21.04
CA PRO A 129 25.30 21.39 20.53
C PRO A 129 24.13 21.48 21.53
N GLY A 130 24.21 20.81 22.67
CA GLY A 130 23.17 20.73 23.69
C GLY A 130 21.97 19.87 23.28
N ASP A 131 20.90 19.98 24.05
CA ASP A 131 19.64 19.26 23.80
C ASP A 131 18.81 19.94 22.70
N VAL A 132 19.10 19.56 21.45
CA VAL A 132 18.40 20.06 20.25
C VAL A 132 17.29 19.13 19.75
N GLY A 133 17.18 17.92 20.30
CA GLY A 133 16.35 16.85 19.74
C GLY A 133 14.86 17.20 19.67
N GLY A 134 14.31 17.79 20.73
CA GLY A 134 12.90 18.19 20.77
C GLY A 134 12.55 19.25 19.73
N VAL A 135 13.34 20.33 19.65
CA VAL A 135 13.08 21.45 18.71
C VAL A 135 13.25 20.99 17.26
N MET A 136 14.25 20.15 16.98
CA MET A 136 14.45 19.57 15.64
C MET A 136 13.30 18.64 15.23
N ALA A 137 12.75 17.86 16.17
CA ALA A 137 11.58 17.04 15.89
C ALA A 137 10.34 17.88 15.56
N GLU A 138 10.11 18.97 16.30
CA GLU A 138 9.02 19.91 16.03
C GLU A 138 9.15 20.59 14.66
N LEU A 139 10.35 21.07 14.31
CA LEU A 139 10.64 21.63 12.99
C LEU A 139 10.33 20.65 11.86
N LYS A 140 10.73 19.38 12.02
CA LYS A 140 10.44 18.32 11.04
C LYS A 140 8.95 18.04 10.90
N VAL A 141 8.20 18.05 12.00
CA VAL A 141 6.72 17.92 11.98
C VAL A 141 6.08 19.09 11.22
N GLN A 142 6.68 20.27 11.28
CA GLN A 142 6.23 21.47 10.55
C GLN A 142 6.70 21.51 9.08
N GLY A 143 7.25 20.42 8.55
CA GLY A 143 7.67 20.33 7.15
C GLY A 143 9.04 20.96 6.85
N VAL A 144 9.82 21.32 7.88
CA VAL A 144 11.19 21.82 7.68
C VAL A 144 12.13 20.65 7.45
N SER A 145 12.82 20.66 6.32
CA SER A 145 13.91 19.73 6.01
C SER A 145 15.20 20.24 6.63
N VAL A 146 15.78 19.45 7.54
CA VAL A 146 17.00 19.81 8.27
C VAL A 146 18.21 19.10 7.66
N LEU A 147 19.20 19.87 7.23
CA LEU A 147 20.49 19.41 6.73
C LEU A 147 21.60 19.93 7.64
N ALA A 148 22.68 19.17 7.79
CA ALA A 148 23.82 19.59 8.61
C ALA A 148 25.15 19.29 7.93
N VAL A 149 26.08 20.24 8.08
CA VAL A 149 27.50 20.09 7.74
C VAL A 149 28.28 20.32 9.03
N SER A 150 29.05 19.32 9.43
CA SER A 150 29.95 19.42 10.58
C SER A 150 31.40 19.19 10.22
N THR A 151 32.31 19.74 11.03
CA THR A 151 33.71 19.31 10.99
C THR A 151 33.86 17.91 11.63
N VAL A 152 35.01 17.25 11.42
CA VAL A 152 35.28 15.86 11.84
C VAL A 152 35.09 15.61 13.35
N HIS A 153 35.11 16.65 14.17
CA HIS A 153 35.04 16.55 15.63
C HIS A 153 33.61 16.64 16.20
N GLY A 154 32.60 16.75 15.34
CA GLY A 154 31.22 16.93 15.78
C GLY A 154 30.60 15.71 16.46
N ASN A 155 29.63 15.94 17.34
CA ASN A 155 28.82 14.87 17.94
C ASN A 155 27.87 14.25 16.91
N TYR A 156 28.40 13.30 16.13
CA TYR A 156 27.68 12.64 15.04
C TYR A 156 26.33 12.05 15.46
N GLN A 157 26.23 11.48 16.66
CA GLN A 157 24.98 10.87 17.14
C GLN A 157 23.86 11.89 17.36
N VAL A 158 24.19 13.12 17.75
CA VAL A 158 23.22 14.21 17.92
C VAL A 158 22.80 14.72 16.54
N LEU A 159 23.76 14.96 15.65
CA LEU A 159 23.50 15.45 14.30
C LEU A 159 22.66 14.47 13.48
N GLN A 160 22.96 13.17 13.56
CA GLN A 160 22.19 12.10 12.90
C GLN A 160 20.72 12.09 13.30
N ARG A 161 20.40 12.40 14.57
CA ARG A 161 19.02 12.48 15.06
C ARG A 161 18.35 13.80 14.68
N ALA A 162 19.12 14.87 14.52
CA ALA A 162 18.62 16.19 14.17
C ALA A 162 18.19 16.26 12.69
N VAL A 163 19.04 15.79 11.77
CA VAL A 163 18.80 15.90 10.32
C VAL A 163 17.57 15.11 9.85
N THR A 164 17.06 15.48 8.68
CA THR A 164 15.99 14.76 7.99
C THR A 164 16.59 13.65 7.12
N PRO A 165 16.05 12.43 7.08
CA PRO A 165 16.53 11.39 6.15
C PRO A 165 16.36 11.78 4.66
N PRO A 166 17.16 11.22 3.72
CA PRO A 166 18.23 10.24 3.92
C PRO A 166 19.54 10.89 4.41
N LEU A 167 20.27 10.19 5.29
CA LEU A 167 21.45 10.73 5.97
C LEU A 167 22.60 10.98 4.99
N GLU A 168 22.74 10.12 3.99
CA GLU A 168 23.83 10.11 3.03
C GLU A 168 23.91 11.39 2.18
N SER A 169 22.79 12.12 2.06
CA SER A 169 22.72 13.40 1.34
C SER A 169 22.39 14.60 2.23
N HIS A 170 22.08 14.40 3.51
CA HIS A 170 21.64 15.48 4.41
C HIS A 170 22.56 15.70 5.62
N LEU A 171 23.52 14.81 5.86
CA LEU A 171 24.52 14.94 6.91
C LEU A 171 25.92 14.73 6.33
N TYR A 172 26.72 15.79 6.39
CA TYR A 172 28.11 15.75 5.94
C TYR A 172 29.04 16.02 7.12
N SER A 173 30.04 15.15 7.27
CA SER A 173 31.14 15.35 8.22
C SER A 173 32.43 15.40 7.42
N VAL A 174 33.06 16.57 7.35
CA VAL A 174 34.20 16.83 6.46
C VAL A 174 35.32 17.56 7.18
N ASP A 175 36.55 17.44 6.67
CA ASP A 175 37.59 18.39 7.06
C ASP A 175 37.19 19.78 6.55
N ILE A 176 37.41 20.81 7.37
CA ILE A 176 37.03 22.18 7.01
C ILE A 176 37.79 22.71 5.80
N ASP A 177 38.99 22.21 5.54
CA ASP A 177 39.75 22.58 4.35
C ASP A 177 39.22 21.94 3.06
N ASP A 178 38.45 20.86 3.20
CA ASP A 178 37.86 20.08 2.11
C ASP A 178 36.34 20.27 1.99
N ILE A 179 35.76 21.24 2.73
CA ILE A 179 34.30 21.51 2.73
C ILE A 179 33.74 21.81 1.34
N ASP A 180 34.57 22.32 0.43
CA ASP A 180 34.15 22.65 -0.94
C ASP A 180 33.77 21.38 -1.74
N ILE A 181 34.26 20.19 -1.36
CA ILE A 181 33.96 18.91 -2.04
C ILE A 181 32.47 18.59 -2.02
N ILE A 182 31.77 18.92 -0.94
CA ILE A 182 30.34 18.59 -0.77
C ILE A 182 29.39 19.65 -1.36
N THR A 183 29.94 20.74 -1.93
CA THR A 183 29.13 21.89 -2.38
C THR A 183 28.05 21.49 -3.37
N GLU A 184 28.40 20.71 -4.40
CA GLU A 184 27.46 20.32 -5.45
C GLU A 184 26.46 19.27 -4.95
N ASP A 185 26.90 18.30 -4.15
CA ASP A 185 25.99 17.29 -3.58
C ASP A 185 24.96 17.93 -2.62
N LEU A 186 25.41 18.84 -1.76
CA LEU A 186 24.54 19.56 -0.84
C LEU A 186 23.59 20.51 -1.60
N ARG A 187 24.07 21.17 -2.65
CA ARG A 187 23.24 22.00 -3.53
C ARG A 187 22.14 21.17 -4.17
N GLU A 188 22.46 20.00 -4.72
CA GLU A 188 21.48 19.10 -5.31
C GLU A 188 20.48 18.58 -4.28
N ALA A 189 20.91 18.29 -3.04
CA ALA A 189 19.99 17.93 -1.96
C ALA A 189 18.99 19.06 -1.66
N ILE A 190 19.46 20.30 -1.54
CA ILE A 190 18.61 21.49 -1.34
C ILE A 190 17.64 21.66 -2.52
N ILE A 191 18.14 21.56 -3.76
CA ILE A 191 17.32 21.63 -5.00
C ILE A 191 16.24 20.55 -4.99
N LYS A 192 16.58 19.32 -4.62
CA LYS A 192 15.63 18.21 -4.58
C LYS A 192 14.51 18.49 -3.60
N ILE A 193 14.81 19.01 -2.42
CA ILE A 193 13.79 19.35 -1.41
C ILE A 193 12.86 20.45 -1.91
N ILE A 194 13.42 21.58 -2.37
CA ILE A 194 12.61 22.73 -2.78
C ILE A 194 11.89 22.50 -4.12
N ARG A 195 12.25 21.46 -4.89
CA ARG A 195 11.48 20.98 -6.05
C ARG A 195 10.44 19.91 -5.71
N ALA A 196 10.68 19.05 -4.72
CA ALA A 196 9.88 17.85 -4.43
C ALA A 196 8.42 18.16 -4.10
N GLU A 197 8.10 19.36 -3.62
CA GLU A 197 6.71 19.74 -3.32
C GLU A 197 5.99 20.41 -4.49
N ARG A 198 6.68 20.65 -5.62
CA ARG A 198 6.09 21.34 -6.75
C ARG A 198 5.40 20.40 -7.73
N LEU A 199 5.87 19.18 -7.97
CA LEU A 199 5.22 18.20 -8.87
C LEU A 199 5.22 16.81 -8.22
N ARG A 200 4.04 16.22 -8.03
CA ARG A 200 3.85 14.91 -7.40
C ARG A 200 2.89 14.03 -8.19
N VAL A 201 3.01 12.71 -8.00
CA VAL A 201 2.02 11.74 -8.51
C VAL A 201 1.05 11.41 -7.38
N VAL A 202 -0.24 11.64 -7.59
CA VAL A 202 -1.28 11.46 -6.57
C VAL A 202 -2.12 10.20 -6.76
N ASP A 203 -2.21 9.71 -7.99
CA ASP A 203 -2.88 8.44 -8.30
C ASP A 203 -2.11 7.71 -9.41
N LEU A 204 -2.03 6.39 -9.29
CA LEU A 204 -1.26 5.49 -10.15
C LEU A 204 -2.03 4.22 -10.41
N THR A 205 -2.32 3.98 -11.69
CA THR A 205 -2.88 2.72 -12.16
C THR A 205 -1.85 1.98 -13.01
N SER A 206 -2.25 0.86 -13.60
CA SER A 206 -1.41 0.18 -14.59
C SER A 206 -1.28 0.98 -15.90
N HIS A 207 -2.19 1.92 -16.19
CA HIS A 207 -2.28 2.60 -17.51
C HIS A 207 -2.45 4.12 -17.42
N SER A 208 -2.53 4.68 -16.21
CA SER A 208 -2.67 6.11 -15.99
C SER A 208 -1.90 6.55 -14.76
N ALA A 209 -1.53 7.82 -14.76
CA ALA A 209 -0.94 8.50 -13.62
C ALA A 209 -1.51 9.92 -13.52
N VAL A 210 -2.02 10.29 -12.35
CA VAL A 210 -2.49 11.64 -12.08
C VAL A 210 -1.35 12.42 -11.44
N LEU A 211 -0.89 13.46 -12.13
CA LEU A 211 0.12 14.39 -11.63
C LEU A 211 -0.56 15.62 -11.05
N GLN A 212 -0.02 16.14 -9.95
CA GLN A 212 -0.49 17.36 -9.30
C GLN A 212 0.69 18.28 -8.97
N TRP A 213 0.51 19.59 -9.15
CA TRP A 213 1.49 20.61 -8.82
C TRP A 213 0.87 21.84 -8.18
N ARG A 214 1.72 22.65 -7.53
CA ARG A 214 1.35 23.99 -7.08
C ARG A 214 1.46 24.97 -8.28
N PRO A 215 0.38 25.64 -8.69
CA PRO A 215 0.43 26.60 -9.78
C PRO A 215 1.30 27.81 -9.42
N VAL A 216 2.23 28.12 -10.30
CA VAL A 216 3.07 29.33 -10.30
C VAL A 216 2.71 30.34 -11.39
N LEU A 217 1.83 29.93 -12.31
CA LEU A 217 1.23 30.77 -13.31
C LEU A 217 -0.22 31.09 -12.88
N LYS A 218 -0.75 32.16 -13.45
CA LYS A 218 -2.17 32.55 -13.40
C LYS A 218 -2.74 32.38 -14.80
N VAL A 219 -4.07 32.47 -14.94
CA VAL A 219 -4.78 32.29 -16.23
C VAL A 219 -4.16 33.15 -17.34
N ASP A 220 -3.79 34.39 -17.03
CA ASP A 220 -3.30 35.36 -18.02
C ASP A 220 -1.78 35.47 -18.08
N SER A 221 -1.04 34.71 -17.28
CA SER A 221 0.42 34.84 -17.18
C SER A 221 1.20 33.78 -17.96
N GLY A 222 0.52 32.83 -18.63
CA GLY A 222 1.19 31.77 -19.38
C GLY A 222 0.43 30.44 -19.43
N TYR A 223 1.14 29.38 -19.79
CA TYR A 223 0.62 28.00 -19.86
C TYR A 223 1.67 27.00 -19.35
N TYR A 224 1.26 25.77 -19.05
CA TYR A 224 2.18 24.68 -18.76
C TYR A 224 2.31 23.73 -19.95
N GLU A 225 3.52 23.31 -20.27
CA GLU A 225 3.80 22.18 -21.17
C GLU A 225 4.23 20.98 -20.31
N ILE A 226 3.44 19.90 -20.32
CA ILE A 226 3.84 18.61 -19.74
C ILE A 226 4.38 17.71 -20.85
N SER A 227 5.58 17.18 -20.68
CA SER A 227 6.16 16.12 -21.49
C SER A 227 6.37 14.86 -20.67
N TYR A 228 6.25 13.67 -21.28
CA TYR A 228 6.56 12.42 -20.60
C TYR A 228 7.07 11.34 -21.56
N ASN A 229 7.98 10.50 -21.07
CA ASN A 229 8.59 9.40 -21.82
C ASN A 229 8.88 8.18 -20.93
N SER A 230 8.93 7.00 -21.52
CA SER A 230 9.31 5.76 -20.83
C SER A 230 10.83 5.68 -20.67
N LEU A 231 11.30 5.47 -19.44
CA LEU A 231 12.71 5.33 -19.10
C LEU A 231 13.27 4.04 -19.75
N GLY A 232 14.31 4.17 -20.57
CA GLY A 232 15.00 3.03 -21.20
C GLY A 232 14.54 2.66 -22.62
N LYS A 233 13.49 3.30 -23.16
CA LYS A 233 13.17 3.26 -24.60
C LYS A 233 13.25 4.67 -25.16
N ALA A 234 14.11 4.88 -26.16
CA ALA A 234 14.14 6.11 -26.96
C ALA A 234 12.89 6.18 -27.84
N GLY A 235 11.75 6.49 -27.24
CA GLY A 235 10.48 6.73 -27.91
C GLY A 235 10.21 8.23 -28.08
N PRO A 236 9.23 8.61 -28.92
CA PRO A 236 8.81 10.00 -29.04
C PRO A 236 8.26 10.50 -27.70
N GLU A 237 8.76 11.65 -27.24
CA GLU A 237 8.21 12.33 -26.07
C GLU A 237 6.77 12.76 -26.36
N THR A 238 5.84 12.37 -25.50
CA THR A 238 4.46 12.84 -25.60
C THR A 238 4.36 14.18 -24.88
N LYS A 239 3.86 15.21 -25.57
CA LYS A 239 3.70 16.57 -25.03
C LYS A 239 2.25 16.99 -24.98
N ARG A 240 1.86 17.74 -23.95
CA ARG A 240 0.53 18.36 -23.82
C ARG A 240 0.66 19.76 -23.22
N THR A 241 -0.17 20.68 -23.71
CA THR A 241 -0.27 22.04 -23.17
C THR A 241 -1.49 22.17 -22.27
N LEU A 242 -1.33 22.86 -21.14
CA LEU A 242 -2.34 23.06 -20.10
C LEU A 242 -2.43 24.55 -19.76
N SER A 243 -3.59 25.02 -19.29
CA SER A 243 -3.76 26.43 -18.90
C SER A 243 -2.88 26.80 -17.70
N GLY A 244 -2.51 28.09 -17.60
CA GLY A 244 -1.65 28.59 -16.51
C GLY A 244 -2.23 28.46 -15.10
N ASN A 245 -3.55 28.26 -14.95
CA ASN A 245 -4.17 27.97 -13.66
C ASN A 245 -4.34 26.48 -13.35
N SER A 246 -3.93 25.58 -14.25
CA SER A 246 -4.00 24.14 -14.01
C SER A 246 -3.06 23.76 -12.86
N SER A 247 -3.55 22.88 -11.99
CA SER A 247 -2.82 22.31 -10.86
C SER A 247 -2.70 20.79 -10.94
N TRP A 248 -3.24 20.16 -11.97
CA TRP A 248 -3.20 18.71 -12.16
C TRP A 248 -3.35 18.31 -13.63
N VAL A 249 -2.91 17.09 -13.96
CA VAL A 249 -3.17 16.43 -15.24
C VAL A 249 -3.21 14.92 -15.05
N GLU A 250 -4.13 14.25 -15.76
CA GLU A 250 -4.10 12.79 -15.91
C GLU A 250 -3.36 12.41 -17.19
N LEU A 251 -2.32 11.59 -17.03
CA LEU A 251 -1.63 10.89 -18.10
C LEU A 251 -2.33 9.55 -18.32
N THR A 252 -2.75 9.26 -19.54
CA THR A 252 -3.46 8.02 -19.91
C THR A 252 -2.67 7.23 -20.95
N ASN A 253 -3.10 5.99 -21.22
CA ASN A 253 -2.48 5.07 -22.20
C ASN A 253 -1.01 4.75 -21.89
N LEU A 254 -0.64 4.75 -20.61
CA LEU A 254 0.67 4.32 -20.18
C LEU A 254 0.80 2.80 -20.25
N GLN A 255 2.01 2.33 -20.50
CA GLN A 255 2.33 0.91 -20.46
C GLN A 255 2.45 0.46 -19.00
N PRO A 256 1.89 -0.70 -18.63
CA PRO A 256 2.12 -1.31 -17.33
C PRO A 256 3.58 -1.57 -17.02
N ASP A 257 3.90 -1.64 -15.73
CA ASP A 257 5.24 -1.99 -15.24
C ASP A 257 6.37 -1.22 -15.94
N THR A 258 6.09 0.02 -16.32
CA THR A 258 7.01 0.86 -17.08
C THR A 258 7.29 2.10 -16.27
N THR A 259 8.57 2.37 -16.06
CA THR A 259 9.01 3.61 -15.43
C THR A 259 8.92 4.75 -16.43
N TYR A 260 8.23 5.81 -16.07
CA TYR A 260 8.11 7.04 -16.85
C TYR A 260 8.83 8.18 -16.15
N THR A 261 9.41 9.09 -16.93
CA THR A 261 9.80 10.43 -16.50
C THR A 261 8.80 11.41 -17.07
N ALA A 262 8.15 12.19 -16.22
CA ALA A 262 7.28 13.29 -16.62
C ALA A 262 7.90 14.62 -16.21
N ALA A 263 7.88 15.59 -17.13
CA ALA A 263 8.49 16.89 -16.98
C ALA A 263 7.48 18.01 -17.28
N LEU A 264 7.27 18.92 -16.34
CA LEU A 264 6.33 20.04 -16.44
C LEU A 264 7.09 21.36 -16.57
N HIS A 265 6.96 22.01 -17.72
CA HIS A 265 7.58 23.30 -18.03
C HIS A 265 6.54 24.43 -18.00
N PRO A 266 6.69 25.45 -17.13
CA PRO A 266 5.86 26.65 -17.17
C PRO A 266 6.40 27.64 -18.22
N GLU A 267 5.59 28.01 -19.20
CA GLU A 267 5.93 29.00 -20.22
C GLU A 267 5.26 30.35 -19.89
N SER A 268 6.04 31.43 -19.86
CA SER A 268 5.54 32.79 -19.65
C SER A 268 6.42 33.82 -20.34
N ASN A 269 5.81 34.89 -20.84
CA ASN A 269 6.52 36.03 -21.43
C ASN A 269 7.07 37.01 -20.39
N GLN A 270 6.66 36.90 -19.12
CA GLN A 270 7.06 37.83 -18.05
C GLN A 270 8.28 37.32 -17.28
N ARG A 271 8.40 36.00 -17.15
CA ARG A 271 9.40 35.37 -16.28
C ARG A 271 9.77 34.00 -16.81
N LEU A 272 11.07 33.69 -16.73
CA LEU A 272 11.59 32.36 -17.03
C LEU A 272 11.35 31.43 -15.84
N PHE A 273 10.76 30.27 -16.11
CA PHE A 273 10.57 29.21 -15.12
C PHE A 273 11.35 27.96 -15.56
N ASN A 274 11.77 27.13 -14.61
CA ASN A 274 12.39 25.86 -14.97
C ASN A 274 11.37 24.72 -15.00
N THR A 275 11.77 23.67 -15.69
CA THR A 275 11.04 22.41 -15.77
C THR A 275 11.13 21.63 -14.46
N LEU A 276 9.99 21.22 -13.94
CA LEU A 276 9.87 20.26 -12.85
C LEU A 276 9.83 18.85 -13.42
N SER A 277 10.41 17.85 -12.76
CA SER A 277 10.34 16.46 -13.24
C SER A 277 10.04 15.49 -12.11
N VAL A 278 9.34 14.40 -12.45
CA VAL A 278 8.99 13.31 -11.54
C VAL A 278 9.12 11.98 -12.26
N ASN A 279 9.66 10.99 -11.56
CA ASN A 279 9.74 9.62 -12.04
C ASN A 279 8.71 8.76 -11.31
N PHE A 280 8.02 7.91 -12.04
CA PHE A 280 7.05 6.97 -11.46
C PHE A 280 6.98 5.69 -12.27
N THR A 281 6.58 4.59 -11.63
CA THR A 281 6.45 3.27 -12.28
C THR A 281 5.01 2.83 -12.18
N THR A 282 4.38 2.56 -13.32
CA THR A 282 3.00 2.04 -13.37
C THR A 282 2.93 0.64 -12.76
N HIS A 283 1.78 0.30 -12.19
CA HIS A 283 1.62 -1.00 -11.53
C HIS A 283 1.75 -2.18 -12.50
N VAL A 284 2.26 -3.30 -11.99
CA VAL A 284 2.25 -4.58 -12.69
C VAL A 284 0.81 -5.06 -12.79
N LEU A 285 0.41 -5.45 -13.99
CA LEU A 285 -0.87 -6.09 -14.24
C LEU A 285 -0.94 -7.45 -13.52
N GLY A 286 -2.15 -7.92 -13.23
CA GLY A 286 -2.41 -9.23 -12.63
C GLY A 286 -3.90 -9.40 -12.34
N PRO A 287 -4.32 -10.54 -11.77
CA PRO A 287 -5.71 -10.71 -11.34
C PRO A 287 -6.01 -9.73 -10.19
N THR A 288 -6.91 -8.78 -10.46
CA THR A 288 -7.39 -7.81 -9.46
C THR A 288 -8.60 -8.31 -8.69
N VAL A 289 -9.31 -9.30 -9.25
CA VAL A 289 -10.46 -9.95 -8.64
C VAL A 289 -10.31 -11.46 -8.86
N VAL A 290 -10.48 -12.23 -7.79
CA VAL A 290 -10.65 -13.69 -7.83
C VAL A 290 -11.96 -14.02 -7.12
N SER A 291 -12.79 -14.83 -7.76
CA SER A 291 -14.14 -15.16 -7.33
C SER A 291 -14.36 -16.67 -7.39
N VAL A 292 -15.25 -17.16 -6.53
CA VAL A 292 -15.60 -18.57 -6.44
C VAL A 292 -17.08 -18.71 -6.72
N SER A 293 -17.44 -19.68 -7.57
CA SER A 293 -18.82 -20.02 -7.96
C SER A 293 -18.97 -21.54 -8.07
N ASP A 294 -20.18 -22.02 -8.38
CA ASP A 294 -20.51 -23.45 -8.58
C ASP A 294 -19.95 -24.37 -7.49
N SER A 295 -20.07 -23.96 -6.22
CA SER A 295 -19.55 -24.73 -5.09
C SER A 295 -20.41 -25.98 -4.85
N GLY A 296 -19.93 -27.13 -5.29
CA GLY A 296 -20.51 -28.45 -5.00
C GLY A 296 -19.77 -29.17 -3.87
N SER A 297 -20.14 -30.42 -3.62
CA SER A 297 -19.51 -31.23 -2.56
C SER A 297 -18.09 -31.69 -2.91
N ARG A 298 -17.73 -31.79 -4.18
CA ARG A 298 -16.39 -32.20 -4.64
C ARG A 298 -15.78 -31.31 -5.72
N GLN A 299 -16.38 -30.13 -5.92
CA GLN A 299 -15.94 -29.20 -6.96
C GLN A 299 -16.21 -27.75 -6.58
N ILE A 300 -15.38 -26.83 -7.08
CA ILE A 300 -15.61 -25.38 -7.06
C ILE A 300 -15.13 -24.79 -8.37
N ARG A 301 -15.81 -23.76 -8.88
CA ARG A 301 -15.35 -22.97 -10.02
C ARG A 301 -14.64 -21.72 -9.51
N VAL A 302 -13.43 -21.48 -10.01
CA VAL A 302 -12.62 -20.31 -9.69
C VAL A 302 -12.54 -19.45 -10.93
N SER A 303 -12.81 -18.15 -10.80
CA SER A 303 -12.75 -17.17 -11.90
C SER A 303 -12.00 -15.91 -11.50
N TRP A 304 -11.22 -15.33 -12.41
CA TRP A 304 -10.42 -14.14 -12.16
C TRP A 304 -10.57 -13.10 -13.27
N GLY A 305 -10.19 -11.86 -12.95
CA GLY A 305 -10.15 -10.79 -13.93
C GLY A 305 -9.37 -9.56 -13.49
N PRO A 306 -9.07 -8.65 -14.43
CA PRO A 306 -9.36 -8.75 -15.87
C PRO A 306 -8.40 -9.70 -16.62
N LEU A 307 -8.83 -10.22 -17.78
CA LEU A 307 -7.99 -10.98 -18.71
C LEU A 307 -6.97 -10.07 -19.41
N GLN A 308 -5.71 -10.48 -19.44
CA GLN A 308 -4.60 -9.72 -20.04
C GLN A 308 -3.75 -10.58 -21.00
N PRO A 309 -4.34 -11.12 -22.08
CA PRO A 309 -3.69 -12.13 -22.93
C PRO A 309 -2.42 -11.63 -23.67
N ALA A 310 -2.27 -10.31 -23.84
CA ALA A 310 -1.09 -9.71 -24.46
C ALA A 310 0.14 -9.79 -23.55
N GLU A 311 -0.04 -9.49 -22.26
CA GLU A 311 1.04 -9.32 -21.28
C GLU A 311 1.31 -10.58 -20.45
N VAL A 312 0.26 -11.37 -20.19
CA VAL A 312 0.34 -12.61 -19.41
C VAL A 312 0.74 -13.75 -20.33
N GLN A 313 1.75 -14.52 -19.91
CA GLN A 313 2.19 -15.73 -20.58
C GLN A 313 1.31 -16.92 -20.17
N ARG A 314 1.05 -17.08 -18.88
CA ARG A 314 0.22 -18.15 -18.30
C ARG A 314 -0.34 -17.74 -16.94
N TYR A 315 -1.44 -18.34 -16.55
CA TYR A 315 -1.94 -18.30 -15.18
C TYR A 315 -1.62 -19.60 -14.46
N THR A 316 -1.38 -19.52 -13.16
CA THR A 316 -1.22 -20.68 -12.29
C THR A 316 -2.25 -20.58 -11.16
N VAL A 317 -3.01 -21.65 -10.94
CA VAL A 317 -3.99 -21.75 -9.85
C VAL A 317 -3.49 -22.78 -8.85
N GLU A 318 -3.13 -22.33 -7.66
CA GLU A 318 -2.70 -23.16 -6.54
C GLU A 318 -3.83 -23.27 -5.53
N TYR A 319 -4.11 -24.48 -5.05
CA TYR A 319 -5.16 -24.69 -4.06
C TYR A 319 -4.81 -25.83 -3.10
N GLY A 320 -5.16 -25.65 -1.83
CA GLY A 320 -4.93 -26.64 -0.79
C GLY A 320 -5.95 -26.51 0.34
N ALA A 321 -6.23 -27.61 1.03
CA ALA A 321 -7.10 -27.59 2.20
C ALA A 321 -6.47 -26.74 3.30
N PHE A 322 -7.22 -25.79 3.85
CA PHE A 322 -6.75 -24.87 4.88
C PHE A 322 -7.11 -25.42 6.27
N PRO A 323 -6.19 -25.44 7.26
CA PRO A 323 -4.87 -24.78 7.27
C PRO A 323 -3.69 -25.65 6.82
N SER A 324 -3.85 -26.98 6.77
CA SER A 324 -2.75 -27.91 6.49
C SER A 324 -3.22 -28.98 5.51
N GLY A 325 -3.00 -28.73 4.22
CA GLY A 325 -3.30 -29.65 3.13
C GLY A 325 -2.22 -29.56 2.06
N GLU A 326 -2.08 -30.61 1.27
CA GLU A 326 -1.21 -30.60 0.10
C GLU A 326 -1.70 -29.55 -0.91
N VAL A 327 -0.77 -28.78 -1.47
CA VAL A 327 -1.07 -27.76 -2.47
C VAL A 327 -0.99 -28.41 -3.84
N LEU A 328 -2.11 -28.36 -4.55
CA LEU A 328 -2.23 -28.79 -5.93
C LEU A 328 -2.17 -27.56 -6.84
N THR A 329 -1.56 -27.73 -8.01
CA THR A 329 -1.31 -26.65 -8.96
C THR A 329 -1.89 -26.98 -10.32
N VAL A 330 -2.57 -26.00 -10.92
CA VAL A 330 -3.12 -26.08 -12.28
C VAL A 330 -2.58 -24.91 -13.10
N THR A 331 -1.93 -25.21 -14.22
CA THR A 331 -1.40 -24.20 -15.13
C THR A 331 -2.35 -24.01 -16.31
N LEU A 332 -2.66 -22.76 -16.63
CA LEU A 332 -3.65 -22.36 -17.62
C LEU A 332 -3.06 -21.36 -18.62
N PRO A 333 -3.50 -21.38 -19.89
CA PRO A 333 -3.09 -20.41 -20.90
C PRO A 333 -3.63 -19.00 -20.57
N SER A 334 -3.00 -17.97 -21.14
CA SER A 334 -3.34 -16.57 -20.85
C SER A 334 -4.72 -16.11 -21.34
N GLN A 335 -5.43 -16.93 -22.15
CA GLN A 335 -6.79 -16.65 -22.61
C GLN A 335 -7.88 -17.17 -21.65
N GLN A 336 -7.54 -18.04 -20.69
CA GLN A 336 -8.49 -18.55 -19.72
C GLN A 336 -8.58 -17.65 -18.49
N ASN A 337 -9.81 -17.44 -18.01
CA ASN A 337 -10.12 -16.66 -16.81
C ASN A 337 -10.90 -17.45 -15.76
N SER A 338 -11.12 -18.74 -15.99
CA SER A 338 -11.77 -19.61 -15.04
C SER A 338 -11.30 -21.05 -15.17
N THR A 339 -11.41 -21.79 -14.07
CA THR A 339 -11.16 -23.23 -14.03
C THR A 339 -12.11 -23.90 -13.04
N LEU A 340 -12.44 -25.17 -13.29
CA LEU A 340 -13.21 -26.00 -12.37
C LEU A 340 -12.24 -26.91 -11.62
N LEU A 341 -12.13 -26.70 -10.31
CA LEU A 341 -11.35 -27.56 -9.43
C LEU A 341 -12.24 -28.73 -9.01
N THR A 342 -11.79 -29.96 -9.21
CA THR A 342 -12.54 -31.20 -8.95
C THR A 342 -11.78 -32.14 -8.03
N GLY A 343 -12.46 -33.13 -7.45
CA GLY A 343 -11.82 -34.10 -6.55
C GLY A 343 -11.56 -33.54 -5.14
N LEU A 344 -12.26 -32.46 -4.79
CA LEU A 344 -12.15 -31.82 -3.49
C LEU A 344 -12.88 -32.64 -2.42
N GLN A 345 -12.45 -32.47 -1.17
CA GLN A 345 -13.11 -33.07 -0.02
C GLN A 345 -14.39 -32.29 0.31
N PRO A 346 -15.52 -32.96 0.55
CA PRO A 346 -16.75 -32.31 1.00
C PRO A 346 -16.59 -31.57 2.33
N GLY A 347 -17.36 -30.49 2.51
CA GLY A 347 -17.40 -29.70 3.75
C GLY A 347 -16.05 -29.11 4.17
N THR A 348 -15.13 -28.89 3.22
CA THR A 348 -13.74 -28.51 3.51
C THR A 348 -13.46 -27.10 2.97
N GLN A 349 -12.72 -26.31 3.76
CA GLN A 349 -12.25 -24.99 3.35
C GLN A 349 -10.92 -25.11 2.60
N TYR A 350 -10.82 -24.44 1.46
CA TYR A 350 -9.64 -24.35 0.61
C TYR A 350 -9.14 -22.90 0.54
N LEU A 351 -7.82 -22.74 0.52
CA LEU A 351 -7.20 -21.49 0.07
C LEU A 351 -6.83 -21.66 -1.40
N VAL A 352 -7.31 -20.76 -2.24
CA VAL A 352 -7.02 -20.76 -3.68
C VAL A 352 -6.26 -19.50 -4.02
N THR A 353 -5.11 -19.64 -4.70
CA THR A 353 -4.27 -18.53 -5.16
C THR A 353 -4.18 -18.58 -6.68
N VAL A 354 -4.52 -17.50 -7.35
CA VAL A 354 -4.35 -17.34 -8.80
C VAL A 354 -3.18 -16.39 -9.04
N SER A 355 -2.15 -16.85 -9.73
CA SER A 355 -1.02 -16.04 -10.15
C SER A 355 -0.96 -15.88 -11.67
N ALA A 356 -0.51 -14.71 -12.11
CA ALA A 356 -0.24 -14.40 -13.51
C ALA A 356 1.26 -14.28 -13.71
N LEU A 357 1.84 -15.14 -14.54
CA LEU A 357 3.22 -15.02 -14.99
C LEU A 357 3.24 -14.17 -16.27
N HIS A 358 3.91 -13.03 -16.21
CA HIS A 358 4.04 -12.11 -17.33
C HIS A 358 5.21 -12.47 -18.24
N ARG A 359 5.14 -12.05 -19.51
CA ARG A 359 6.21 -12.32 -20.50
C ARG A 359 7.57 -11.73 -20.11
N ASN A 360 7.59 -10.73 -19.24
CA ASN A 360 8.81 -10.13 -18.66
C ASN A 360 9.39 -10.93 -17.48
N GLY A 361 8.79 -12.08 -17.13
CA GLY A 361 9.22 -12.94 -16.04
C GLY A 361 8.71 -12.55 -14.64
N LYS A 362 7.96 -11.46 -14.50
CA LYS A 362 7.35 -11.06 -13.22
C LYS A 362 6.05 -11.82 -12.96
N GLU A 363 5.74 -12.01 -11.69
CA GLU A 363 4.54 -12.74 -11.24
C GLU A 363 3.73 -11.90 -10.25
N ARG A 364 2.40 -11.89 -10.42
CA ARG A 364 1.45 -11.23 -9.51
C ARG A 364 0.34 -12.20 -9.14
N ALA A 365 0.03 -12.33 -7.86
CA ALA A 365 -0.97 -13.28 -7.37
C ALA A 365 -2.06 -12.63 -6.50
N MET A 366 -3.23 -13.27 -6.47
CA MET A 366 -4.35 -12.95 -5.58
C MET A 366 -4.95 -14.25 -5.02
N SER A 367 -5.33 -14.24 -3.75
CA SER A 367 -5.88 -15.41 -3.06
C SER A 367 -7.32 -15.18 -2.58
N VAL A 368 -8.10 -16.25 -2.56
CA VAL A 368 -9.47 -16.29 -2.03
C VAL A 368 -9.69 -17.56 -1.22
N ARG A 369 -10.58 -17.52 -0.24
CA ARG A 369 -11.03 -18.70 0.50
C ARG A 369 -12.29 -19.26 -0.17
N ALA A 370 -12.35 -20.58 -0.32
CA ALA A 370 -13.48 -21.31 -0.89
C ALA A 370 -13.91 -22.42 0.05
N CYS A 371 -15.22 -22.70 0.15
CA CYS A 371 -15.73 -23.85 0.90
C CYS A 371 -16.48 -24.78 -0.05
N THR A 372 -16.21 -26.08 0.03
CA THR A 372 -17.05 -27.09 -0.63
C THR A 372 -18.30 -27.37 0.21
N GLN A 373 -19.38 -27.77 -0.46
CA GLN A 373 -20.60 -28.20 0.23
C GLN A 373 -20.38 -29.55 0.94
N GLU A 374 -21.23 -29.86 1.90
CA GLU A 374 -21.27 -31.20 2.48
C GLU A 374 -21.75 -32.23 1.44
N ALA A 375 -21.28 -33.47 1.54
CA ALA A 375 -21.77 -34.53 0.67
C ALA A 375 -23.18 -34.94 1.10
N ALA A 376 -24.12 -34.95 0.15
CA ALA A 376 -25.44 -35.51 0.38
C ALA A 376 -25.34 -36.98 0.78
N LEU A 377 -25.99 -37.36 1.88
CA LEU A 377 -26.05 -38.74 2.34
C LEU A 377 -26.93 -39.56 1.38
N PRO A 378 -26.57 -40.81 1.04
CA PRO A 378 -27.41 -41.62 0.16
C PRO A 378 -28.80 -41.86 0.77
N ALA A 379 -29.84 -41.72 -0.05
CA ALA A 379 -31.22 -41.94 0.36
C ALA A 379 -31.61 -43.44 0.34
N LEU A 380 -32.69 -43.79 1.05
CA LEU A 380 -33.33 -45.09 0.90
C LEU A 380 -33.89 -45.23 -0.52
N SER A 381 -33.57 -46.33 -1.20
CA SER A 381 -33.92 -46.53 -2.61
C SER A 381 -35.34 -47.03 -2.80
N ASP A 382 -35.82 -47.89 -1.91
CA ASP A 382 -37.15 -48.50 -2.01
C ASP A 382 -37.69 -48.93 -0.64
N LEU A 383 -39.01 -48.92 -0.48
CA LEU A 383 -39.71 -49.33 0.73
C LEU A 383 -41.06 -49.98 0.37
N HIS A 384 -41.24 -51.21 0.81
CA HIS A 384 -42.47 -51.97 0.66
C HIS A 384 -42.99 -52.50 1.99
N LEU A 385 -44.32 -52.41 2.15
CA LEU A 385 -45.05 -53.00 3.25
C LEU A 385 -45.85 -54.20 2.73
N ILE A 386 -45.51 -55.39 3.21
CA ILE A 386 -46.18 -56.63 2.84
C ILE A 386 -47.08 -57.04 4.02
N PRO A 387 -48.42 -57.06 3.84
CA PRO A 387 -49.33 -57.55 4.88
C PRO A 387 -49.09 -59.05 5.09
N VAL A 388 -49.06 -59.48 6.35
CA VAL A 388 -48.89 -60.90 6.71
C VAL A 388 -50.20 -61.43 7.30
N GLU A 389 -50.37 -61.47 8.62
CA GLU A 389 -51.59 -61.88 9.32
C GLU A 389 -51.71 -61.13 10.68
N HIS A 390 -52.92 -60.97 11.22
CA HIS A 390 -53.21 -60.45 12.57
C HIS A 390 -52.33 -59.26 13.07
N GLN A 391 -52.55 -58.06 12.52
CA GLN A 391 -51.85 -56.81 12.93
C GLN A 391 -50.31 -56.84 12.77
N GLU A 392 -49.78 -57.73 11.93
CA GLU A 392 -48.36 -57.77 11.58
C GLU A 392 -48.12 -57.29 10.13
N VAL A 393 -47.06 -56.52 9.94
CA VAL A 393 -46.59 -56.06 8.62
C VAL A 393 -45.11 -56.37 8.47
N GLN A 394 -44.75 -57.01 7.36
CA GLN A 394 -43.36 -57.18 6.98
C GLN A 394 -42.90 -55.96 6.17
N VAL A 395 -41.92 -55.25 6.72
CA VAL A 395 -41.32 -54.06 6.12
C VAL A 395 -40.06 -54.49 5.39
N VAL A 396 -39.94 -54.19 4.11
CA VAL A 396 -38.79 -54.55 3.26
C VAL A 396 -38.28 -53.29 2.57
N TRP A 397 -36.96 -53.09 2.51
CA TRP A 397 -36.36 -51.90 1.90
C TRP A 397 -35.08 -52.20 1.13
N GLN A 398 -34.69 -51.25 0.28
CA GLN A 398 -33.41 -51.25 -0.42
C GLN A 398 -32.66 -49.94 -0.17
N ALA A 399 -31.34 -50.01 -0.03
CA ALA A 399 -30.49 -48.83 0.15
C ALA A 399 -29.07 -49.09 -0.33
N ASN A 400 -28.35 -48.00 -0.60
CA ASN A 400 -26.92 -48.06 -0.87
C ASN A 400 -26.18 -48.60 0.38
N GLN A 401 -25.33 -49.60 0.16
CA GLN A 401 -24.55 -50.27 1.21
C GLN A 401 -23.25 -49.52 1.55
N GLU A 402 -22.79 -48.63 0.67
CA GLU A 402 -21.55 -47.90 0.86
C GLU A 402 -21.65 -46.95 2.05
N GLY A 403 -20.79 -47.13 3.05
CA GLY A 403 -20.75 -46.31 4.27
C GLY A 403 -21.91 -46.52 5.25
N LEU A 404 -22.86 -47.41 4.95
CA LEU A 404 -24.06 -47.64 5.75
C LEU A 404 -23.71 -48.29 7.11
N LYS A 405 -24.23 -47.74 8.21
CA LYS A 405 -24.09 -48.27 9.57
C LYS A 405 -25.33 -49.02 10.04
N GLY A 406 -26.50 -48.62 9.55
CA GLY A 406 -27.76 -49.28 9.90
C GLY A 406 -28.98 -48.54 9.34
N TYR A 407 -30.13 -48.88 9.87
CA TYR A 407 -31.41 -48.28 9.51
C TYR A 407 -32.15 -47.83 10.76
N TRP A 408 -32.76 -46.65 10.69
CA TRP A 408 -33.66 -46.17 11.71
C TRP A 408 -35.09 -46.27 11.23
N LEU A 409 -35.88 -47.08 11.93
CA LEU A 409 -37.29 -47.30 11.64
C LEU A 409 -38.15 -46.58 12.67
N SER A 410 -39.27 -46.02 12.23
CA SER A 410 -40.27 -45.42 13.11
C SER A 410 -41.68 -45.72 12.61
N TRP A 411 -42.58 -46.09 13.51
CA TRP A 411 -43.98 -46.38 13.19
C TRP A 411 -44.91 -46.01 14.35
N GLU A 412 -46.19 -45.87 14.03
CA GLU A 412 -47.23 -45.61 15.02
C GLU A 412 -47.75 -46.93 15.63
N ARG A 413 -47.76 -47.01 16.97
CA ARG A 413 -48.25 -48.17 17.72
C ARG A 413 -49.55 -47.82 18.44
N GLN A 414 -50.52 -48.74 18.38
CA GLN A 414 -51.77 -48.60 19.11
C GLN A 414 -51.56 -48.95 20.59
N ASN A 415 -52.03 -48.07 21.48
CA ASN A 415 -51.90 -48.27 22.92
C ASN A 415 -53.03 -49.21 23.40
N PRO A 416 -52.72 -50.36 24.01
CA PRO A 416 -53.72 -51.38 24.33
C PRO A 416 -54.72 -51.01 25.45
N HIS A 417 -54.54 -49.86 26.12
CA HIS A 417 -55.30 -49.52 27.34
C HIS A 417 -56.21 -48.28 27.28
N THR A 418 -56.25 -47.53 26.17
CA THR A 418 -57.15 -46.37 26.04
C THR A 418 -57.48 -46.05 24.58
N TYR A 419 -58.76 -46.11 24.21
CA TYR A 419 -59.27 -45.82 22.86
C TYR A 419 -59.24 -44.33 22.45
N THR A 420 -58.82 -43.43 23.35
CA THR A 420 -58.90 -41.96 23.17
C THR A 420 -57.54 -41.24 23.16
N SER A 421 -56.41 -41.94 23.28
CA SER A 421 -55.06 -41.31 23.24
C SER A 421 -54.43 -41.36 21.85
N LYS A 422 -53.76 -40.28 21.44
CA LYS A 422 -52.95 -40.20 20.20
C LYS A 422 -52.01 -41.42 20.07
N PRO A 423 -51.84 -42.00 18.87
CA PRO A 423 -50.92 -43.12 18.66
C PRO A 423 -49.50 -42.76 19.10
N SER A 424 -48.83 -43.70 19.79
CA SER A 424 -47.46 -43.51 20.26
C SER A 424 -46.47 -43.90 19.18
N ILE A 425 -45.50 -43.03 18.87
CA ILE A 425 -44.44 -43.33 17.90
C ILE A 425 -43.44 -44.29 18.55
N SER A 426 -43.28 -45.47 17.96
CA SER A 426 -42.25 -46.45 18.29
C SER A 426 -41.10 -46.34 17.29
N SER A 427 -39.87 -46.62 17.74
CA SER A 427 -38.70 -46.61 16.88
C SER A 427 -37.80 -47.82 17.12
N LEU A 428 -37.10 -48.25 16.07
CA LEU A 428 -36.18 -49.39 16.11
C LEU A 428 -34.94 -49.10 15.26
N TYR A 429 -33.77 -49.35 15.81
CA TYR A 429 -32.52 -49.36 15.05
C TYR A 429 -32.20 -50.78 14.60
N LEU A 430 -31.81 -50.92 13.33
CA LEU A 430 -31.38 -52.20 12.74
C LEU A 430 -29.97 -52.08 12.17
N PRO A 431 -29.14 -53.13 12.25
CA PRO A 431 -27.80 -53.12 11.68
C PRO A 431 -27.84 -53.05 10.14
N ALA A 432 -26.74 -52.63 9.52
CA ALA A 432 -26.63 -52.44 8.06
C ALA A 432 -26.97 -53.70 7.23
N SER A 433 -26.78 -54.89 7.80
CA SER A 433 -27.13 -56.18 7.16
C SER A 433 -28.63 -56.43 7.03
N SER A 434 -29.47 -55.67 7.74
CA SER A 434 -30.93 -55.88 7.75
C SER A 434 -31.57 -55.28 6.51
N ARG A 435 -32.32 -56.10 5.76
CA ARG A 435 -33.10 -55.65 4.58
C ARG A 435 -34.61 -55.75 4.78
N SER A 436 -35.03 -56.36 5.89
CA SER A 436 -36.43 -56.44 6.27
C SER A 436 -36.59 -56.60 7.78
N THR A 437 -37.77 -56.27 8.29
CA THR A 437 -38.19 -56.59 9.66
C THR A 437 -39.69 -56.84 9.73
N ARG A 438 -40.15 -57.47 10.80
CA ARG A 438 -41.59 -57.64 11.09
C ARG A 438 -41.99 -56.72 12.24
N LEU A 439 -42.99 -55.89 11.99
CA LEU A 439 -43.59 -55.02 12.99
C LEU A 439 -44.91 -55.65 13.46
N LYS A 440 -45.14 -55.69 14.77
CA LYS A 440 -46.35 -56.24 15.41
C LYS A 440 -47.12 -55.13 16.11
N HIS A 441 -48.45 -55.29 16.20
CA HIS A 441 -49.36 -54.36 16.91
C HIS A 441 -49.38 -52.94 16.33
N LEU A 442 -49.34 -52.80 15.00
CA LEU A 442 -49.45 -51.49 14.35
C LEU A 442 -50.85 -50.91 14.55
N ALA A 443 -50.94 -49.59 14.71
CA ALA A 443 -52.23 -48.91 14.68
C ALA A 443 -52.86 -48.96 13.26
N PRO A 444 -54.19 -48.86 13.13
CA PRO A 444 -54.83 -48.70 11.83
C PRO A 444 -54.27 -47.47 11.09
N SER A 445 -53.95 -47.62 9.79
CA SER A 445 -53.37 -46.54 8.97
C SER A 445 -52.02 -46.00 9.47
N SER A 446 -51.21 -46.84 10.14
CA SER A 446 -49.90 -46.43 10.64
C SER A 446 -48.94 -46.03 9.52
N ARG A 447 -48.32 -44.86 9.67
CA ARG A 447 -47.18 -44.45 8.86
C ARG A 447 -45.91 -45.15 9.35
N VAL A 448 -45.30 -45.96 8.49
CA VAL A 448 -44.02 -46.63 8.74
C VAL A 448 -42.94 -45.92 7.93
N CYS A 449 -41.91 -45.43 8.59
CA CYS A 449 -40.77 -44.77 7.96
C CYS A 449 -39.48 -45.54 8.21
N VAL A 450 -38.63 -45.61 7.19
CA VAL A 450 -37.30 -46.22 7.25
C VAL A 450 -36.30 -45.22 6.70
N SER A 451 -35.19 -45.00 7.41
CA SER A 451 -34.09 -44.17 6.92
C SER A 451 -32.74 -44.86 7.09
N PRO A 452 -31.82 -44.73 6.12
CA PRO A 452 -30.45 -45.21 6.28
C PRO A 452 -29.69 -44.32 7.27
N VAL A 453 -28.77 -44.93 8.00
CA VAL A 453 -27.91 -44.26 8.98
C VAL A 453 -26.45 -44.46 8.59
N TYR A 454 -25.73 -43.35 8.47
CA TYR A 454 -24.30 -43.25 8.14
C TYR A 454 -23.52 -42.68 9.33
N SER A 455 -22.19 -42.74 9.28
CA SER A 455 -21.34 -42.17 10.34
C SER A 455 -21.49 -40.65 10.49
N SER A 456 -21.88 -39.96 9.42
CA SER A 456 -22.11 -38.50 9.38
C SER A 456 -23.55 -38.09 9.69
N GLY A 457 -24.49 -39.03 9.85
CA GLY A 457 -25.88 -38.71 10.17
C GLY A 457 -26.91 -39.65 9.54
N ARG A 458 -28.18 -39.26 9.62
CA ARG A 458 -29.32 -39.99 9.05
C ARG A 458 -29.58 -39.49 7.62
N GLY A 459 -29.50 -40.39 6.65
CA GLY A 459 -29.85 -40.08 5.26
C GLY A 459 -31.35 -39.95 5.05
N GLU A 460 -31.76 -39.48 3.88
CA GLU A 460 -33.17 -39.31 3.55
C GLU A 460 -33.89 -40.68 3.51
N GLY A 461 -35.02 -40.78 4.20
CA GLY A 461 -35.78 -42.03 4.35
C GLY A 461 -37.12 -42.01 3.63
N LEU A 462 -37.67 -43.19 3.37
CA LEU A 462 -39.00 -43.34 2.79
C LEU A 462 -40.02 -43.67 3.88
N CYS A 463 -41.27 -43.27 3.64
CA CYS A 463 -42.40 -43.62 4.50
C CYS A 463 -43.54 -44.19 3.67
N CYS A 464 -44.17 -45.26 4.16
CA CYS A 464 -45.36 -45.85 3.57
C CYS A 464 -46.46 -45.98 4.64
N THR A 465 -47.72 -45.88 4.24
CA THR A 465 -48.86 -46.07 5.13
C THR A 465 -49.35 -47.50 5.00
N ALA A 466 -49.49 -48.20 6.13
CA ALA A 466 -50.10 -49.53 6.14
C ALA A 466 -51.63 -49.39 6.04
N GLU A 467 -52.19 -49.64 4.86
CA GLU A 467 -53.65 -49.66 4.66
C GLU A 467 -54.26 -50.98 5.16
N ARG A 468 -55.49 -50.90 5.68
CA ARG A 468 -56.26 -52.05 6.13
C ARG A 468 -56.97 -52.63 4.91
N HIS A 469 -56.61 -53.83 4.46
CA HIS A 469 -57.49 -54.59 3.58
C HIS A 469 -58.74 -54.98 4.38
N THR A 470 -59.82 -54.23 4.21
CA THR A 470 -61.16 -54.67 4.58
C THR A 470 -61.67 -55.59 3.49
N ASP A 471 -61.46 -56.89 3.66
CA ASP A 471 -62.30 -57.92 3.07
C ASP A 471 -62.29 -59.11 4.05
N TRP A 472 -63.34 -59.92 4.03
CA TRP A 472 -63.67 -61.05 4.93
C TRP A 472 -64.56 -60.73 6.14
N LEU A 473 -65.82 -60.37 5.86
CA LEU A 473 -66.99 -60.99 6.50
C LEU A 473 -68.08 -61.13 5.41
N SER A 474 -68.14 -62.31 4.80
CA SER A 474 -69.40 -62.91 4.32
C SER A 474 -70.12 -63.57 5.47
#